data_AF-A0A962Q2A1-F1
#
_entry.id   AF-A0A962Q2A1-F1
#
_cell.length_a   1.000
_cell.length_b   1.000
_cell.length_c   1.000
_cell.angle_alpha   90.00
_cell.angle_beta   90.00
_cell.angle_gamma   90.00
#
_symmetry.space_group_name_H-M   'P 1'
#
loop_
_entity.id
_entity.type
_entity.pdbx_description
1 polymer ?
#
loop_
_entity_poly.entity_id
_entity_poly.type
_entity_poly.pdbx_seq_one_letter_code
_entity_poly.pdbx_strand_id
1 'polypeptide(L)'
;MLISTRQWLVATGIALYLYFALPATAVLFYELYHLTKIDAIYWGYSGFKAAGYYLGVYEYRLLVCLGIPAAVILVSVLFKMLRRR
;
A
#
# COMPACT_ATOMS: atom_id res chain seq x y z
N MET A 1 -13.68 21.84 -4.44
CA MET A 1 -13.81 20.37 -4.37
C MET A 1 -13.34 19.85 -3.01
N LEU A 2 -14.03 18.87 -2.43
CA LEU A 2 -13.65 18.25 -1.14
C LEU A 2 -12.37 17.39 -1.28
N ILE A 3 -12.20 16.75 -2.44
CA ILE A 3 -11.05 15.91 -2.81
C ILE A 3 -10.23 16.66 -3.86
N SER A 4 -8.91 16.72 -3.69
CA SER A 4 -8.00 17.34 -4.66
C SER A 4 -7.42 16.33 -5.66
N THR A 5 -6.93 16.80 -6.81
CA THR A 5 -6.24 15.96 -7.80
C THR A 5 -5.07 15.18 -7.19
N ARG A 6 -4.31 15.79 -6.27
CA ARG A 6 -3.24 15.11 -5.55
C ARG A 6 -3.75 13.90 -4.75
N GLN A 7 -4.90 14.02 -4.09
CA GLN A 7 -5.47 12.91 -3.33
C GLN A 7 -5.89 11.75 -4.25
N TRP A 8 -6.43 12.06 -5.43
CA TRP A 8 -6.73 11.06 -6.44
C TRP A 8 -5.47 10.36 -6.94
N LEU A 9 -4.40 11.10 -7.24
CA LEU A 9 -3.13 10.51 -7.66
C LEU A 9 -2.54 9.58 -6.61
N VAL A 10 -2.57 9.99 -5.33
CA VAL A 10 -2.11 9.15 -4.22
C VAL A 10 -2.97 7.89 -4.09
N ALA A 11 -4.30 8.02 -4.15
CA ALA A 11 -5.20 6.88 -4.07
C ALA A 11 -4.98 5.87 -5.21
N THR A 12 -4.87 6.37 -6.44
CA THR A 12 -4.54 5.53 -7.61
C THR A 12 -3.17 4.87 -7.45
N GLY A 13 -2.17 5.61 -6.97
CA GLY A 13 -0.84 5.06 -6.70
C GLY A 13 -0.87 3.93 -5.67
N ILE A 14 -1.61 4.10 -4.57
CA ILE A 14 -1.79 3.05 -3.54
C ILE A 14 -2.49 1.82 -4.14
N ALA A 15 -3.56 2.01 -4.92
CA ALA A 15 -4.30 0.91 -5.54
C ALA A 15 -3.39 0.07 -6.45
N LEU A 16 -2.65 0.74 -7.34
CA LEU A 16 -1.73 0.08 -8.27
C LEU A 16 -0.57 -0.59 -7.53
N TYR A 17 -0.03 0.05 -6.49
CA TYR A 17 1.04 -0.52 -5.68
C TYR A 17 0.60 -1.82 -4.99
N LEU A 18 -0.56 -1.81 -4.34
CA LEU A 18 -1.12 -3.00 -3.70
C LEU A 18 -1.41 -4.11 -4.71
N TYR A 19 -1.88 -3.74 -5.91
CA TYR A 19 -2.24 -4.73 -6.92
C TYR A 19 -1.02 -5.33 -7.63
N PHE A 20 0.04 -4.56 -7.89
CA PHE A 20 1.14 -5.01 -8.76
C PHE A 20 2.50 -5.14 -8.07
N ALA A 21 2.78 -4.33 -7.06
CA ALA A 21 4.16 -4.05 -6.65
C ALA A 21 4.61 -4.72 -5.33
N LEU A 22 3.71 -5.34 -4.56
CA LEU A 22 4.07 -6.02 -3.31
C LEU A 22 5.13 -7.12 -3.52
N PRO A 23 5.00 -8.04 -4.51
CA PRO A 23 6.03 -9.06 -4.74
C PRO A 23 7.36 -8.46 -5.22
N ALA A 24 7.30 -7.44 -6.07
CA ALA A 24 8.50 -6.73 -6.54
C ALA A 24 9.23 -6.05 -5.37
N THR A 25 8.49 -5.46 -4.43
CA THR A 25 9.07 -4.89 -3.20
C THR A 25 9.74 -5.96 -2.35
N ALA A 26 9.15 -7.16 -2.25
CA ALA A 26 9.80 -8.26 -1.55
C ALA A 26 11.15 -8.62 -2.18
N VAL A 27 11.24 -8.71 -3.52
CA VAL A 27 12.51 -8.98 -4.21
C VAL A 27 13.57 -7.93 -3.88
N LEU A 28 13.20 -6.64 -3.90
CA LEU A 28 14.14 -5.56 -3.54
C LEU A 28 14.65 -5.70 -2.10
N PHE A 29 13.78 -6.01 -1.14
CA PHE A 29 14.21 -6.24 0.25
C PHE A 29 15.09 -7.49 0.38
N TYR A 30 14.80 -8.55 -0.38
CA TYR A 30 15.62 -9.75 -0.41
C TYR A 30 17.04 -9.43 -0.87
N GLU A 31 17.18 -8.72 -2.00
CA GLU A 31 18.48 -8.31 -2.53
C GLU A 31 19.21 -7.38 -1.55
N LEU A 32 18.50 -6.41 -0.99
CA LEU A 32 19.07 -5.47 -0.02
C LEU A 32 19.55 -6.17 1.26
N TYR A 33 18.81 -7.17 1.75
CA TYR A 33 19.26 -7.99 2.86
C TYR A 33 20.54 -8.77 2.50
N HIS A 34 20.64 -9.31 1.29
CA HIS A 34 21.85 -10.03 0.88
C HIS A 34 23.08 -9.15 0.82
N LEU A 35 22.91 -7.88 0.46
CA LEU A 35 23.97 -6.86 0.42
C LEU A 35 24.37 -6.37 1.82
N THR A 36 23.40 -6.15 2.70
CA THR A 36 23.63 -5.44 3.98
C THR A 36 23.69 -6.35 5.20
N LYS A 37 23.09 -7.55 5.11
CA LYS A 37 22.89 -8.50 6.22
C LYS A 37 22.16 -7.91 7.44
N ILE A 38 21.36 -6.85 7.24
CA ILE A 38 20.56 -6.24 8.32
C ILE A 38 19.25 -7.02 8.50
N ASP A 39 19.06 -7.65 9.65
CA ASP A 39 17.89 -8.50 9.91
C ASP A 39 16.55 -7.77 9.76
N ALA A 40 16.46 -6.49 10.14
CA ALA A 40 15.25 -5.69 9.94
C ALA A 40 14.78 -5.67 8.47
N ILE A 41 15.71 -5.75 7.52
CA ILE A 41 15.40 -5.80 6.08
C ILE A 41 14.86 -7.17 5.70
N TYR A 42 15.34 -8.24 6.32
CA TYR A 42 14.79 -9.58 6.12
C TYR A 42 13.33 -9.69 6.62
N TRP A 43 13.00 -9.03 7.74
CA TRP A 43 11.62 -8.91 8.19
C TRP A 43 10.74 -8.17 7.17
N GLY A 44 11.26 -7.09 6.57
CA GLY A 44 10.60 -6.40 5.46
C GLY A 44 10.34 -7.33 4.27
N TYR A 45 11.36 -8.05 3.81
CA TYR A 45 11.21 -9.09 2.76
C TYR A 45 10.09 -10.07 3.09
N SER A 46 10.12 -10.64 4.30
CA SER A 46 9.16 -11.65 4.74
C SER A 46 7.73 -11.10 4.75
N GLY A 47 7.55 -9.87 5.26
CA GLY A 47 6.27 -9.17 5.27
C GLY A 47 5.73 -8.91 3.87
N PHE A 48 6.53 -8.33 2.97
CA PHE A 48 6.11 -8.05 1.60
C PHE A 48 5.86 -9.31 0.78
N LYS A 49 6.65 -10.37 1.00
CA LYS A 49 6.44 -11.67 0.37
C LYS A 49 5.10 -12.28 0.79
N ALA A 50 4.82 -12.31 2.09
CA ALA A 50 3.57 -12.82 2.63
C ALA A 50 2.38 -11.99 2.14
N ALA A 51 2.45 -10.66 2.24
CA ALA A 51 1.40 -9.77 1.78
C ALA A 51 1.13 -9.94 0.28
N GLY A 52 2.17 -9.99 -0.55
CA GLY A 52 2.05 -10.20 -1.99
C GLY A 52 1.42 -11.56 -2.34
N TYR A 53 1.80 -12.62 -1.63
CA TYR A 53 1.22 -13.96 -1.84
C TYR A 53 -0.26 -14.00 -1.42
N TYR A 54 -0.55 -13.68 -0.15
CA TYR A 54 -1.90 -13.82 0.39
C TYR A 54 -2.89 -12.85 -0.25
N LEU A 55 -2.49 -11.59 -0.48
CA LEU A 55 -3.34 -10.66 -1.22
C LEU A 55 -3.52 -11.10 -2.67
N GLY A 56 -2.49 -11.71 -3.27
CA GLY A 56 -2.50 -12.18 -4.65
C GLY A 56 -3.54 -13.28 -4.91
N VAL A 57 -3.71 -14.20 -3.96
CA VAL A 57 -4.67 -15.32 -4.03
C VAL A 57 -6.01 -15.01 -3.36
N TYR A 58 -6.15 -13.85 -2.72
CA TYR A 58 -7.37 -13.51 -2.00
C TYR A 58 -8.53 -13.21 -2.95
N GLU A 59 -9.68 -13.83 -2.71
CA GLU A 59 -10.89 -13.69 -3.53
C GLU A 59 -11.35 -12.23 -3.64
N TYR A 60 -11.17 -11.46 -2.57
CA TYR A 60 -11.55 -10.05 -2.50
C TYR A 60 -10.39 -9.09 -2.77
N ARG A 61 -9.32 -9.54 -3.44
CA ARG A 61 -8.13 -8.72 -3.77
C ARG A 61 -8.50 -7.35 -4.34
N LEU A 62 -9.37 -7.31 -5.35
CA LEU A 62 -9.81 -6.05 -5.97
C LEU A 62 -10.49 -5.12 -4.96
N LEU A 63 -11.34 -5.66 -4.08
CA LEU A 63 -12.01 -4.88 -3.04
C LEU A 63 -11.01 -4.30 -2.05
N VAL A 64 -9.97 -5.04 -1.67
CA VAL A 64 -8.91 -4.53 -0.77
C VAL A 64 -8.09 -3.45 -1.47
N CYS A 65 -7.66 -3.68 -2.71
CA CYS A 65 -6.85 -2.74 -3.48
C CYS A 65 -7.57 -1.40 -3.74
N LEU A 66 -8.90 -1.41 -3.84
CA LEU A 66 -9.71 -0.18 -3.99
C LEU A 66 -10.19 0.39 -2.64
N GLY A 67 -10.48 -0.48 -1.68
CA GLY A 67 -11.03 -0.12 -0.37
C GLY A 67 -10.03 0.64 0.50
N ILE A 68 -8.75 0.22 0.52
CA ILE A 68 -7.70 0.94 1.26
C ILE A 68 -7.55 2.39 0.78
N PRO A 69 -7.33 2.68 -0.52
CA PRO A 69 -7.21 4.07 -0.97
C PRO A 69 -8.51 4.87 -0.78
N ALA A 70 -9.69 4.24 -0.90
CA ALA A 70 -10.96 4.90 -0.58
C ALA A 70 -11.02 5.31 0.90
N ALA A 71 -10.59 4.45 1.82
CA ALA A 71 -10.51 4.76 3.24
C ALA A 71 -9.53 5.91 3.52
N VAL A 72 -8.37 5.95 2.85
CA VAL A 72 -7.40 7.06 2.95
C VAL A 72 -8.02 8.40 2.53
N ILE A 73 -8.75 8.41 1.41
CA ILE A 73 -9.49 9.61 0.96
C ILE A 73 -10.54 9.99 2.00
N LEU A 74 -11.34 9.04 2.47
CA LEU A 74 -12.42 9.27 3.43
C LEU A 74 -11.89 9.91 4.71
N VAL A 75 -10.85 9.31 5.31
CA VAL A 75 -10.19 9.85 6.51
C VAL A 75 -9.71 11.27 6.27
N SER A 76 -9.04 11.52 5.13
CA SER A 76 -8.56 12.85 4.77
C SER A 76 -9.69 13.89 4.64
N VAL A 77 -10.84 13.49 4.08
CA VAL A 77 -12.01 14.36 3.96
C VAL A 77 -12.63 14.63 5.33
N LEU A 78 -12.77 13.61 6.18
CA LEU A 78 -13.28 13.75 7.54
C LEU A 78 -12.42 14.72 8.37
N PHE A 79 -11.09 14.63 8.29
CA PHE A 79 -10.19 15.58 8.96
C PHE A 79 -10.37 17.02 8.46
N LYS A 80 -10.53 17.22 7.14
CA LYS A 80 -10.81 18.55 6.59
C LYS A 80 -12.14 19.11 7.07
N MET A 81 -13.17 18.27 7.18
CA MET A 81 -14.48 18.67 7.69
C MET A 81 -14.42 19.03 9.17
N LEU A 82 -13.74 18.23 9.97
CA LEU A 82 -13.57 18.48 11.41
C LEU A 82 -12.82 19.80 11.67
N ARG A 83 -11.78 20.09 10.89
CA ARG A 83 -10.97 21.33 11.03
C ARG A 83 -11.68 22.61 10.56
N ARG A 84 -12.79 22.49 9.82
CA ARG A 84 -13.56 23.64 9.31
C ARG A 84 -14.71 24.05 10.24
N ARG A 85 -15.02 23.24 11.25
CA ARG A 85 -15.86 23.63 12.38
C ARG A 85 -14.99 24.28 13.44
#